data_AF-A0A9J6D4L3-F1
#
_entry.id   AF-A0A9J6D4L3-F1
#
_cell.length_a   1.000
_cell.length_b   1.000
_cell.length_c   1.000
_cell.angle_alpha   90.00
_cell.angle_beta   90.00
_cell.angle_gamma   90.00
#
_symmetry.space_group_name_H-M   'P 1'
#
loop_
_entity.id
_entity.type
_entity.pdbx_description
1 polymer ?
#
loop_
_entity_poly.entity_id
_entity_poly.type
_entity_poly.pdbx_seq_one_letter_code
_entity_poly.pdbx_strand_id
1 'polypeptide(L)'
;MILGYSLSRGGLNVAKADIVLVVQALSMKAGLTKDQAKEDIVSPSKVQNIVVVSTLHEFNAVKYARVCKIYTRMGSFEVSAYIAAPENTCMSVLRNIDPFIDHEALKRIVVTGQNPMVLEVKRIKTTSAVVVLFFADMKVPNTVVWETALVPCYL
;
A
#
# COMPACT_ATOMS: atom_id res chain seq x y z
N MET A 1 -3.19 2.23 11.93
CA MET A 1 -2.60 2.02 10.59
C MET A 1 -3.66 2.21 9.53
N ILE A 2 -3.32 2.88 8.43
CA ILE A 2 -4.27 3.22 7.36
C ILE A 2 -3.94 2.36 6.13
N LEU A 3 -4.94 1.80 5.46
CA LEU A 3 -4.81 1.08 4.19
C LEU A 3 -5.51 1.86 3.09
N GLY A 4 -4.87 2.00 1.94
CA GLY A 4 -5.50 2.51 0.72
C GLY A 4 -5.83 1.37 -0.24
N TYR A 5 -7.06 1.32 -0.74
CA TYR A 5 -7.47 0.44 -1.83
C TYR A 5 -7.61 1.25 -3.12
N SER A 6 -6.71 1.05 -4.07
CA SER A 6 -6.90 1.51 -5.44
C SER A 6 -7.73 0.48 -6.21
N LEU A 7 -8.97 0.86 -6.53
CA LEU A 7 -9.81 0.08 -7.43
C LEU A 7 -9.43 0.47 -8.86
N SER A 8 -9.00 -0.51 -9.67
CA SER A 8 -8.51 -0.26 -11.02
C SER A 8 -9.59 0.41 -11.88
N ARG A 9 -9.15 1.26 -12.84
CA ARG A 9 -10.01 1.93 -13.83
C ARG A 9 -10.70 0.87 -14.70
N GLY A 10 -11.83 0.35 -14.25
CA GLY A 10 -12.61 -0.70 -14.90
C GLY A 10 -13.38 -1.64 -13.94
N GLY A 11 -13.00 -1.69 -12.67
CA GLY A 11 -13.60 -2.59 -11.68
C GLY A 11 -14.86 -2.04 -11.02
N LEU A 12 -14.71 -1.26 -9.94
CA LEU A 12 -15.82 -0.82 -9.10
C LEU A 12 -15.86 0.72 -9.04
N ASN A 13 -17.03 1.31 -9.32
CA ASN A 13 -17.26 2.74 -9.11
C ASN A 13 -17.76 2.99 -7.69
N VAL A 14 -16.87 3.45 -6.81
CA VAL A 14 -17.15 3.73 -5.39
C VAL A 14 -18.27 4.75 -5.22
N ALA A 15 -18.42 5.69 -6.15
CA ALA A 15 -19.50 6.69 -6.09
C ALA A 15 -20.89 6.09 -6.31
N LYS A 16 -20.98 4.90 -6.94
CA LYS A 16 -22.24 4.19 -7.26
C LYS A 16 -22.42 2.90 -6.44
N ALA A 17 -21.43 2.49 -5.67
CA ALA A 17 -21.45 1.25 -4.91
C ALA A 17 -22.16 1.43 -3.56
N ASP A 18 -22.88 0.39 -3.12
CA ASP A 18 -23.32 0.29 -1.73
C ASP A 18 -22.09 0.00 -0.86
N ILE A 19 -21.70 0.99 -0.05
CA ILE A 19 -20.51 0.90 0.79
C ILE A 19 -20.60 -0.24 1.79
N VAL A 20 -21.79 -0.58 2.29
CA VAL A 20 -21.98 -1.69 3.24
C VAL A 20 -21.63 -3.02 2.59
N LEU A 21 -22.02 -3.22 1.33
CA LEU A 21 -21.66 -4.42 0.56
C LEU A 21 -20.17 -4.49 0.27
N VAL A 22 -19.53 -3.34 -0.01
CA VAL A 22 -18.08 -3.28 -0.24
C VAL A 22 -17.31 -3.62 1.04
N VAL A 23 -17.71 -3.08 2.18
CA VAL A 23 -17.12 -3.38 3.50
C VAL A 23 -17.21 -4.87 3.79
N GLN A 24 -18.41 -5.46 3.65
CA GLN A 24 -18.62 -6.88 3.88
C GLN A 24 -17.79 -7.76 2.95
N ALA A 25 -17.74 -7.42 1.65
CA ALA A 25 -16.93 -8.14 0.68
C ALA A 25 -15.43 -8.07 0.99
N LEU A 26 -14.94 -6.91 1.46
CA LEU A 26 -13.56 -6.73 1.88
C LEU A 26 -13.21 -7.57 3.11
N SER A 27 -13.97 -7.46 4.20
CA SER A 27 -13.69 -8.23 5.44
C SER A 27 -13.83 -9.73 5.21
N MET A 28 -14.84 -10.17 4.44
CA MET A 28 -15.01 -11.58 4.08
C MET A 28 -13.82 -12.09 3.26
N LYS A 29 -13.37 -11.32 2.28
CA LYS A 29 -12.23 -11.72 1.43
C LYS A 29 -10.90 -11.69 2.18
N ALA A 30 -10.74 -10.76 3.12
CA ALA A 30 -9.61 -10.71 4.05
C ALA A 30 -9.61 -11.87 5.05
N GLY A 31 -10.69 -12.66 5.12
CA GLY A 31 -10.83 -13.76 6.08
C GLY A 31 -10.89 -13.25 7.53
N LEU A 32 -11.54 -12.12 7.74
CA LEU A 32 -11.78 -11.53 9.05
C LEU A 32 -13.20 -11.85 9.52
N THR A 33 -13.34 -12.24 10.79
CA THR A 33 -14.67 -12.36 11.40
C THR A 33 -15.25 -10.98 11.67
N LYS A 34 -16.57 -10.91 11.93
CA LYS A 34 -17.22 -9.64 12.31
C LYS A 34 -16.57 -9.02 13.55
N ASP A 35 -16.23 -9.84 14.55
CA ASP A 35 -15.60 -9.37 15.77
C ASP A 35 -14.17 -8.84 15.54
N GLN A 36 -13.42 -9.47 14.62
CA GLN A 36 -12.09 -8.99 14.26
C GLN A 36 -12.13 -7.65 13.51
N ALA A 37 -13.16 -7.43 12.69
CA ALA A 37 -13.30 -6.22 11.89
C ALA A 37 -14.12 -5.10 12.58
N LYS A 38 -14.64 -5.33 13.79
CA LYS A 38 -15.60 -4.43 14.45
C LYS A 38 -15.08 -3.01 14.71
N GLU A 39 -13.77 -2.87 14.90
CA GLU A 39 -13.07 -1.61 15.16
C GLU A 39 -12.46 -1.00 13.89
N ASP A 40 -12.56 -1.69 12.76
CA ASP A 40 -12.05 -1.18 11.49
C ASP A 40 -13.02 -0.14 10.92
N ILE A 41 -12.48 1.01 10.52
CA ILE A 41 -13.26 2.09 9.89
C ILE A 41 -13.00 2.06 8.39
N VAL A 42 -14.06 1.97 7.60
CA VAL A 42 -13.99 1.98 6.14
C VAL A 42 -14.54 3.29 5.58
N SER A 43 -13.67 4.06 4.94
CA SER A 43 -13.96 5.39 4.42
C SER A 43 -13.79 5.42 2.90
N PRO A 44 -14.89 5.50 2.10
CA PRO A 44 -14.80 5.64 0.66
C PRO A 44 -14.40 7.06 0.24
N SER A 45 -13.45 7.18 -0.69
CA SER A 45 -13.13 8.43 -1.39
C SER A 45 -13.65 8.35 -2.82
N LYS A 46 -14.79 9.01 -3.07
CA LYS A 46 -15.46 9.03 -4.38
C LYS A 46 -14.62 9.74 -5.44
N VAL A 47 -13.89 10.79 -5.05
CA VAL A 47 -13.05 11.60 -5.94
C VAL A 47 -11.89 10.78 -6.51
N GLN A 48 -11.25 9.99 -5.66
CA GLN A 48 -10.10 9.16 -6.04
C GLN A 48 -10.53 7.76 -6.50
N ASN A 49 -11.81 7.42 -6.38
CA ASN A 49 -12.35 6.06 -6.59
C ASN A 49 -11.59 5.00 -5.78
N ILE A 50 -11.31 5.31 -4.51
CA ILE A 50 -10.61 4.42 -3.58
C ILE A 50 -11.47 4.16 -2.33
N VAL A 51 -11.10 3.11 -1.60
CA VAL A 51 -11.61 2.85 -0.25
C VAL A 51 -10.44 2.88 0.70
N VAL A 52 -10.58 3.56 1.83
CA VAL A 52 -9.58 3.58 2.89
C VAL A 52 -10.08 2.71 4.03
N VAL A 53 -9.23 1.81 4.53
CA VAL A 53 -9.55 1.02 5.73
C VAL A 53 -8.56 1.39 6.82
N SER A 54 -9.06 1.97 7.90
CA SER A 54 -8.29 2.33 9.08
C SER A 54 -8.51 1.28 10.15
N THR A 55 -7.43 0.67 10.64
CA THR A 55 -7.48 -0.34 11.68
C THR A 55 -6.43 -0.09 12.76
N LEU A 56 -6.77 -0.43 14.00
CA LEU A 56 -5.84 -0.45 15.13
C LEU A 56 -4.99 -1.73 15.16
N HIS A 57 -5.39 -2.76 14.40
CA HIS A 57 -4.78 -4.08 14.44
C HIS A 57 -3.90 -4.33 13.22
N GLU A 58 -2.59 -4.50 13.42
CA GLU A 58 -1.65 -4.75 12.32
C GLU A 58 -1.98 -6.02 11.53
N PHE A 59 -2.43 -7.04 12.24
CA PHE A 59 -2.93 -8.27 11.64
C PHE A 59 -4.04 -8.03 10.60
N ASN A 60 -5.01 -7.16 10.91
CA ASN A 60 -6.09 -6.82 9.99
C ASN A 60 -5.53 -6.09 8.77
N ALA A 61 -4.57 -5.18 8.99
CA ALA A 61 -3.96 -4.43 7.90
C ALA A 61 -3.27 -5.36 6.88
N VAL A 62 -2.49 -6.32 7.36
CA VAL A 62 -1.82 -7.32 6.51
C VAL A 62 -2.83 -8.18 5.75
N LYS A 63 -3.93 -8.59 6.39
CA LYS A 63 -4.98 -9.38 5.73
C LYS A 63 -5.69 -8.62 4.61
N TYR A 64 -6.07 -7.38 4.87
CA TYR A 64 -6.66 -6.48 3.89
C TYR A 64 -5.72 -6.17 2.73
N ALA A 65 -4.42 -5.95 3.00
CA ALA A 65 -3.41 -5.68 1.97
C ALA A 65 -3.23 -6.83 0.97
N ARG A 66 -3.62 -8.06 1.32
CA ARG A 66 -3.54 -9.25 0.46
C ARG A 66 -4.78 -9.43 -0.42
N VAL A 67 -5.82 -8.61 -0.25
CA VAL A 67 -7.03 -8.70 -1.06
C VAL A 67 -6.75 -8.17 -2.45
N CYS A 68 -6.87 -9.03 -3.46
CA CYS A 68 -6.68 -8.70 -4.88
C CYS A 68 -7.99 -8.71 -5.70
N LYS A 69 -9.07 -9.26 -5.13
CA LYS A 69 -10.35 -9.40 -5.83
C LYS A 69 -11.50 -9.51 -4.83
N ILE A 70 -12.56 -8.75 -5.02
CA ILE A 70 -13.79 -8.82 -4.22
C ILE A 70 -14.98 -9.28 -5.06
N TYR A 71 -15.98 -9.84 -4.39
CA TYR A 71 -17.24 -10.26 -5.00
C TYR A 71 -18.38 -9.51 -4.34
N THR A 72 -19.19 -8.83 -5.14
CA THR A 72 -20.42 -8.18 -4.67
C THR A 72 -21.59 -8.62 -5.54
N ARG A 73 -22.81 -8.18 -5.20
CA ARG A 73 -23.99 -8.42 -6.06
C ARG A 73 -23.86 -7.82 -7.47
N MET A 74 -22.96 -6.86 -7.64
CA MET A 74 -22.69 -6.21 -8.93
C MET A 74 -21.68 -6.98 -9.79
N GLY A 75 -21.06 -8.04 -9.27
CA GLY A 75 -20.07 -8.84 -9.98
C GLY A 75 -18.75 -8.96 -9.23
N SER A 76 -17.71 -9.35 -9.96
CA SER A 76 -16.36 -9.52 -9.42
C SER A 76 -15.45 -8.38 -9.83
N PHE A 77 -14.72 -7.81 -8.88
CA PHE A 77 -13.88 -6.63 -9.11
C PHE A 77 -12.47 -6.89 -8.66
N GLU A 78 -11.50 -6.62 -9.53
CA GLU A 78 -10.09 -6.59 -9.16
C GLU A 78 -9.80 -5.35 -8.34
N VAL A 79 -9.00 -5.53 -7.29
CA VAL A 79 -8.63 -4.45 -6.36
C VAL A 79 -7.13 -4.52 -6.11
N SER A 80 -6.50 -3.36 -5.93
CA SER A 80 -5.11 -3.27 -5.51
C SER A 80 -5.07 -2.60 -4.15
N ALA A 81 -4.67 -3.34 -3.12
CA ALA A 81 -4.55 -2.84 -1.76
C ALA A 81 -3.09 -2.53 -1.44
N TYR A 82 -2.87 -1.47 -0.66
CA TYR A 82 -1.58 -1.17 -0.07
C TYR A 82 -1.77 -0.61 1.34
N ILE A 83 -0.80 -0.92 2.20
CA ILE A 83 -0.68 -0.29 3.51
C ILE A 83 -0.15 1.11 3.28
N ALA A 84 -0.90 2.12 3.71
CA ALA A 84 -0.41 3.48 3.70
C ALA A 84 0.67 3.61 4.75
N ALA A 85 1.69 4.38 4.43
CA ALA A 85 2.80 4.62 5.33
C ALA A 85 2.31 5.37 6.59
N PRO A 86 2.90 5.13 7.77
CA PRO A 86 2.54 5.83 9.01
C PRO A 86 2.57 7.36 8.87
N GLU A 87 1.80 8.09 9.68
CA GLU A 87 1.67 9.56 9.61
C GLU A 87 3.02 10.30 9.69
N ASN A 88 4.01 9.69 10.34
CA ASN A 88 5.38 10.20 10.43
C ASN A 88 6.30 9.53 9.40
N THR A 89 5.88 9.46 8.13
CA THR A 89 6.76 9.00 7.04
C THR A 89 6.73 9.89 5.81
N CYS A 90 7.86 9.98 5.10
CA CYS A 90 7.95 10.62 3.80
C CYS A 90 8.31 9.60 2.72
N MET A 91 7.87 9.86 1.49
CA MET A 91 7.97 8.92 0.38
C MET A 91 8.88 9.48 -0.72
N SER A 92 9.67 8.62 -1.34
CA SER A 92 10.40 8.92 -2.58
C SER A 92 10.30 7.78 -3.57
N VAL A 93 10.59 8.08 -4.83
CA VAL A 93 10.71 7.12 -5.92
C VAL A 93 12.15 7.03 -6.38
N LEU A 94 12.69 5.82 -6.42
CA LEU A 94 13.90 5.47 -7.18
C LEU A 94 13.47 5.01 -8.58
N ARG A 95 14.20 5.45 -9.60
CA ARG A 95 13.94 5.14 -11.01
C ARG A 95 15.05 4.28 -11.59
N ASN A 96 14.76 3.61 -12.72
CA ASN A 96 15.71 2.79 -13.47
C ASN A 96 16.28 1.61 -12.67
N ILE A 97 15.49 1.07 -11.74
CA ILE A 97 15.84 -0.13 -10.99
C ILE A 97 15.46 -1.36 -11.81
N ASP A 98 16.38 -2.31 -11.95
CA ASP A 98 16.15 -3.57 -12.65
C ASP A 98 14.83 -4.23 -12.17
N PRO A 99 13.84 -4.47 -13.06
CA PRO A 99 12.56 -5.05 -12.71
C PRO A 99 12.64 -6.49 -12.19
N PHE A 100 13.74 -7.21 -12.43
CA PHE A 100 13.94 -8.58 -11.96
C PHE A 100 14.37 -8.66 -10.50
N ILE A 101 14.75 -7.54 -9.87
CA ILE A 101 15.04 -7.50 -8.43
C ILE A 101 13.71 -7.60 -7.67
N ASP A 102 13.56 -8.71 -6.95
CA ASP A 102 12.39 -9.01 -6.13
C ASP A 102 12.32 -8.15 -4.86
N HIS A 103 11.18 -8.22 -4.17
CA HIS A 103 10.90 -7.41 -2.98
C HIS A 103 11.87 -7.66 -1.81
N GLU A 104 12.28 -8.91 -1.60
CA GLU A 104 13.19 -9.27 -0.51
C GLU A 104 14.62 -8.81 -0.80
N ALA A 105 15.04 -8.89 -2.06
CA ALA A 105 16.30 -8.33 -2.53
C ALA A 105 16.31 -6.80 -2.40
N LEU A 106 15.23 -6.12 -2.81
CA LEU A 106 15.09 -4.67 -2.61
C LEU A 106 15.26 -4.31 -1.12
N LYS A 107 14.60 -5.04 -0.23
CA LYS A 107 14.72 -4.82 1.22
C LYS A 107 16.16 -4.98 1.71
N ARG A 108 16.84 -6.06 1.31
CA ARG A 108 18.25 -6.30 1.70
C ARG A 108 19.21 -5.22 1.21
N ILE A 109 18.94 -4.63 0.05
CA ILE A 109 19.82 -3.62 -0.55
C ILE A 109 19.59 -2.24 0.07
N VAL A 110 18.33 -1.86 0.27
CA VAL A 110 17.95 -0.48 0.58
C VAL A 110 17.69 -0.28 2.08
N VAL A 111 17.11 -1.26 2.77
CA VAL A 111 16.81 -1.19 4.21
C VAL A 111 18.02 -1.68 5.00
N THR A 112 19.05 -0.83 5.09
CA THR A 112 20.34 -1.17 5.70
C THR A 112 20.80 -0.07 6.66
N GLY A 113 21.82 -0.36 7.48
CA GLY A 113 22.44 0.63 8.36
C GLY A 113 23.10 1.81 7.64
N GLN A 114 23.36 1.70 6.33
CA GLN A 114 23.84 2.83 5.50
C GLN A 114 22.72 3.81 5.14
N ASN A 115 21.46 3.38 5.23
CA ASN A 115 20.27 4.19 5.03
C ASN A 115 19.40 4.19 6.31
N PRO A 116 19.88 4.79 7.42
CA PRO A 116 19.24 4.64 8.73
C PRO A 116 17.82 5.21 8.80
N MET A 117 17.45 6.07 7.84
CA MET A 117 16.13 6.69 7.75
C MET A 117 15.12 5.85 6.97
N VAL A 118 15.56 4.83 6.22
CA VAL A 118 14.68 4.02 5.38
C VAL A 118 13.91 3.02 6.24
N LEU A 119 12.59 3.07 6.11
CA LEU A 119 11.65 2.18 6.78
C LEU A 119 11.27 0.99 5.91
N GLU A 120 10.92 1.28 4.66
CA GLU A 120 10.47 0.25 3.74
C GLU A 120 10.76 0.64 2.29
N VAL A 121 10.83 -0.37 1.44
CA VAL A 121 11.02 -0.25 0.01
C VAL A 121 10.03 -1.18 -0.68
N LYS A 122 9.38 -0.73 -1.75
CA LYS A 122 8.39 -1.50 -2.50
C LYS A 122 8.37 -1.13 -3.97
N ARG A 123 8.37 -2.13 -4.85
CA ARG A 123 8.22 -1.91 -6.30
C ARG A 123 6.79 -1.52 -6.66
N ILE A 124 6.66 -0.55 -7.56
CA ILE A 124 5.36 -0.24 -8.16
C ILE A 124 5.12 -1.25 -9.30
N LYS A 125 4.28 -2.25 -9.05
CA LYS A 125 3.91 -3.29 -10.04
C LYS A 125 5.18 -3.94 -10.64
N THR A 126 5.18 -4.23 -11.93
CA THR A 126 6.30 -4.78 -12.71
C THR A 126 7.08 -3.68 -13.45
N THR A 127 7.32 -2.53 -12.80
CA THR A 127 8.02 -1.38 -13.40
C THR A 127 9.45 -1.24 -12.87
N SER A 128 10.25 -0.37 -13.51
CA SER A 128 11.58 0.02 -13.03
C SER A 128 11.55 1.06 -11.89
N ALA A 129 10.37 1.40 -11.39
CA ALA A 129 10.18 2.36 -10.31
C ALA A 129 9.95 1.66 -8.97
N VAL A 130 10.65 2.14 -7.96
CA VAL A 130 10.59 1.62 -6.59
C VAL A 130 10.29 2.76 -5.64
N VAL A 131 9.30 2.58 -4.77
CA VAL A 131 8.96 3.50 -3.70
C VAL A 131 9.82 3.18 -2.49
N VAL A 132 10.38 4.22 -1.87
CA VAL A 132 11.09 4.15 -0.59
C VAL A 132 10.36 5.03 0.41
N LEU A 133 10.11 4.48 1.60
CA LEU A 133 9.54 5.16 2.74
C LEU A 133 10.64 5.47 3.74
N PHE A 134 10.63 6.69 4.27
CA PHE A 134 11.55 7.16 5.29
C PHE A 134 10.77 7.68 6.51
N PHE A 135 11.40 7.75 7.68
CA PHE A 135 10.85 8.51 8.82
C PHE A 135 10.69 10.01 8.49
N ALA A 136 9.51 10.60 8.75
CA ALA A 136 9.13 11.96 8.39
C ALA A 136 9.71 13.06 9.29
N ASP A 137 10.50 12.69 10.28
CA ASP A 137 11.23 13.62 11.13
C ASP A 137 12.19 14.49 10.28
N MET A 138 12.46 14.07 9.04
CA MET A 138 13.40 14.69 8.11
C MET A 138 12.82 14.76 6.69
N LYS A 139 13.20 15.83 5.98
CA LYS A 139 13.03 16.01 4.52
C LYS A 139 13.48 14.75 3.76
N VAL A 140 12.78 14.41 2.67
CA VAL A 140 13.18 13.32 1.76
C VAL A 140 14.66 13.48 1.37
N PRO A 141 15.52 12.47 1.61
CA PRO A 141 16.94 12.55 1.23
C PRO A 141 17.09 12.73 -0.28
N ASN A 142 18.17 13.40 -0.71
CA ASN A 142 18.46 13.53 -2.15
C ASN A 142 18.87 12.20 -2.79
N THR A 143 19.43 11.28 -2.01
CA THR A 143 19.95 9.98 -2.48
C THR A 143 19.77 8.89 -1.42
N VAL A 144 19.72 7.64 -1.88
CA VAL A 144 19.80 6.41 -1.09
C VAL A 144 21.08 5.67 -1.46
N VAL A 145 21.77 5.08 -0.48
CA VAL A 145 22.87 4.15 -0.73
C VAL A 145 22.31 2.84 -1.25
N TRP A 146 22.70 2.45 -2.45
CA TRP A 146 22.37 1.18 -3.08
C TRP A 146 23.64 0.36 -3.19
N GLU A 147 23.85 -0.57 -2.26
CA GLU A 147 25.09 -1.32 -2.09
C GLU A 147 26.31 -0.39 -1.91
N THR A 148 26.96 -0.01 -3.02
CA THR A 148 28.12 0.90 -3.05
C THR A 148 27.89 2.18 -3.83
N ALA A 149 26.71 2.35 -4.46
CA ALA A 149 26.36 3.49 -5.28
C ALA A 149 25.36 4.43 -4.57
N LEU A 150 25.32 5.70 -4.99
CA LEU A 150 24.27 6.64 -4.58
C LEU A 150 23.22 6.73 -5.68
N VAL A 151 21.97 6.39 -5.34
CA VAL A 151 20.84 6.46 -6.26
C VAL A 151 19.98 7.68 -5.90
N PRO A 152 19.67 8.56 -6.86
CA PRO A 152 18.87 9.75 -6.59
C PRO A 152 17.41 9.44 -6.28
N CYS A 153 16.89 10.19 -5.33
CA CYS A 153 15.50 10.21 -4.89
C CYS A 153 14.70 11.23 -5.70
N TYR A 154 13.48 10.85 -6.10
CA TYR A 154 12.52 11.73 -6.78
C TYR A 154 11.23 11.83 -5.97
N LEU A 155 10.59 13.00 -6.00
CA LEU A 155 9.22 13.22 -5.48
C LEU A 155 8.18 12.91 -6.55
#